data_AF-A0A956GGL8-F1
#
_entry.id   AF-A0A956GGL8-F1
#
_cell.length_a   1.000
_cell.length_b   1.000
_cell.length_c   1.000
_cell.angle_alpha   90.00
_cell.angle_beta   90.00
_cell.angle_gamma   90.00
#
_symmetry.space_group_name_H-M   'P 1'
#
loop_
_entity.id
_entity.type
_entity.pdbx_description
1 polymer ?
#
loop_
_entity_poly.entity_id
_entity_poly.type
_entity_poly.pdbx_seq_one_letter_code
_entity_poly.pdbx_strand_id
1 'polypeptide(L)'
;MADYQKLTPPSSGTKITFKDGEPVVPNDPIVPFIRGDGIGVDIWPATQRVVDEAVKKAYSGERRIEWFKVYAGDEACEQYGALQYLPEDTLKAIREYGVAIKGPLTTPIGGGIRSLNVALRQIFDLYACVRPCRYYKGTPSPHRSPEKLDVIVYRENTEDIYLGIEWAANTEIATKLIAHLNSELIPSTPEHGDKQIRADSGI
;
A
#
# COMPACT_ATOMS: atom_id res chain seq x y z
N MET A 1 -3.55 -5.04 24.60
CA MET A 1 -2.97 -3.98 23.76
C MET A 1 -1.59 -4.45 23.36
N ALA A 2 -1.19 -4.29 22.10
CA ALA A 2 0.15 -4.65 21.68
C ALA A 2 1.18 -3.84 22.48
N ASP A 3 2.33 -4.46 22.75
CA ASP A 3 3.45 -3.79 23.38
C ASP A 3 4.23 -3.02 22.30
N TYR A 4 4.28 -1.70 22.46
CA TYR A 4 4.90 -0.74 21.54
C TYR A 4 6.17 -0.20 22.16
N GLN A 5 7.24 -0.10 21.37
CA GLN A 5 8.51 0.45 21.84
C GLN A 5 8.45 1.97 22.04
N LYS A 6 7.83 2.70 21.11
CA LYS A 6 7.77 4.17 21.10
C LYS A 6 6.38 4.75 20.84
N LEU A 7 5.42 3.95 20.41
CA LEU A 7 4.05 4.41 20.22
C LEU A 7 3.26 4.39 21.53
N THR A 8 2.45 5.42 21.73
CA THR A 8 1.41 5.43 22.77
C THR A 8 0.05 5.46 22.09
N PRO A 9 -0.78 4.43 22.24
CA PRO A 9 -2.14 4.44 21.72
C PRO A 9 -2.98 5.60 22.29
N PRO A 10 -4.01 6.06 21.57
CA PRO A 10 -4.97 7.02 22.11
C PRO A 10 -5.58 6.53 23.43
N SER A 11 -5.79 7.44 24.38
CA SER A 11 -6.43 7.14 25.67
C SER A 11 -7.96 6.98 25.58
N SER A 12 -8.54 7.37 24.44
CA SER A 12 -9.95 7.24 24.09
C SER A 12 -10.12 6.48 22.76
N GLY A 13 -11.35 6.07 22.49
CA GLY A 13 -11.72 5.38 21.26
C GLY A 13 -11.84 3.88 21.41
N THR A 14 -12.51 3.29 20.43
CA THR A 14 -12.83 1.87 20.41
C THR A 14 -12.26 1.23 19.15
N LYS A 15 -11.71 0.03 19.26
CA LYS A 15 -11.15 -0.69 18.11
C LYS A 15 -12.24 -1.17 17.16
N ILE A 16 -11.99 -1.10 15.85
CA ILE A 16 -12.80 -1.79 14.84
C ILE A 16 -12.55 -3.30 14.96
N THR A 17 -13.61 -4.08 15.11
CA THR A 17 -13.53 -5.55 15.14
C THR A 17 -14.17 -6.13 13.88
N PHE A 18 -13.96 -7.42 13.62
CA PHE A 18 -14.55 -8.10 12.47
C PHE A 18 -15.38 -9.29 12.96
N LYS A 19 -16.59 -9.42 12.43
CA LYS A 19 -17.49 -10.54 12.71
C LYS A 19 -17.97 -11.08 11.37
N ASP A 20 -17.71 -12.37 11.12
CA ASP A 20 -18.10 -13.05 9.87
C ASP A 20 -17.59 -12.35 8.59
N GLY A 21 -16.39 -11.75 8.66
CA GLY A 21 -15.78 -11.00 7.56
C GLY A 21 -16.19 -9.53 7.45
N GLU A 22 -17.21 -9.10 8.20
CA GLU A 22 -17.72 -7.73 8.17
C GLU A 22 -17.16 -6.87 9.30
N PRO A 23 -16.82 -5.59 9.04
CA PRO A 23 -16.31 -4.70 10.09
C PRO A 23 -17.45 -4.25 11.02
N VAL A 24 -17.26 -4.46 12.32
CA VAL A 24 -18.07 -3.88 13.39
C VAL A 24 -17.40 -2.58 13.83
N VAL A 25 -17.94 -1.46 13.34
CA VAL A 25 -17.37 -0.11 13.52
C VAL A 25 -18.09 0.62 14.67
N PRO A 26 -17.38 1.00 15.75
CA PRO A 26 -17.94 1.79 16.85
C PRO A 26 -18.19 3.26 16.44
N ASN A 27 -18.73 4.08 17.35
CA ASN A 27 -18.92 5.51 17.08
C ASN A 27 -17.62 6.34 17.19
N ASP A 28 -16.60 5.80 17.84
CA ASP A 28 -15.29 6.44 18.04
C ASP A 28 -14.11 5.53 17.64
N PRO A 29 -14.08 5.02 16.39
CA PRO A 29 -13.05 4.10 15.94
C PRO A 29 -11.64 4.70 16.08
N ILE A 30 -10.72 3.91 16.62
CA ILE A 30 -9.28 4.22 16.57
C ILE A 30 -8.75 3.81 15.20
N VAL A 31 -8.16 4.77 14.47
CA VAL A 31 -7.61 4.56 13.12
C VAL A 31 -6.15 5.02 13.08
N PRO A 32 -5.20 4.07 12.92
CA PRO A 32 -3.82 4.41 12.62
C PRO A 32 -3.68 5.28 11.37
N PHE A 33 -2.83 6.29 11.45
CA PHE A 33 -2.45 7.07 10.29
C PHE A 33 -0.93 7.24 10.19
N ILE A 34 -0.42 7.16 8.97
CA ILE A 34 0.94 7.54 8.62
C ILE A 34 0.86 8.88 7.87
N ARG A 35 1.42 9.95 8.43
CA ARG A 35 1.44 11.28 7.79
C ARG A 35 2.05 11.20 6.38
N GLY A 36 3.12 10.43 6.24
CA GLY A 36 3.87 10.28 5.00
C GLY A 36 5.00 11.30 4.85
N ASP A 37 5.78 11.13 3.79
CA ASP A 37 6.96 11.92 3.46
C ASP A 37 6.64 13.01 2.42
N GLY A 38 7.57 13.94 2.20
CA GLY A 38 7.42 15.01 1.22
C GLY A 38 6.12 15.81 1.41
N ILE A 39 5.24 15.82 0.42
CA ILE A 39 3.94 16.53 0.51
C ILE A 39 2.98 15.95 1.58
N GLY A 40 3.30 14.79 2.17
CA GLY A 40 2.56 14.22 3.30
C GLY A 40 2.35 15.21 4.44
N VAL A 41 3.34 16.09 4.66
CA VAL A 41 3.29 17.15 5.67
C VAL A 41 2.16 18.16 5.46
N ASP A 42 1.80 18.40 4.20
CA ASP A 42 0.79 19.37 3.79
C ASP A 42 -0.59 18.73 3.62
N ILE A 43 -0.64 17.55 2.97
CA ILE A 43 -1.90 16.92 2.60
C ILE A 43 -2.57 16.23 3.79
N TRP A 44 -1.80 15.72 4.77
CA TRP A 44 -2.40 15.02 5.91
C TRP A 44 -3.24 15.96 6.80
N PRO A 45 -2.75 17.12 7.25
CA PRO A 45 -3.56 18.06 8.04
C PRO A 45 -4.83 18.51 7.30
N ALA A 46 -4.74 18.71 5.98
CA ALA A 46 -5.91 19.04 5.16
C ALA A 46 -6.91 17.87 5.09
N THR A 47 -6.43 16.66 4.88
CA THR A 47 -7.25 15.44 4.83
C THR A 47 -7.97 15.21 6.14
N GLN A 48 -7.24 15.23 7.26
CA GLN A 48 -7.80 15.03 8.60
C GLN A 48 -8.93 16.04 8.87
N ARG A 49 -8.70 17.33 8.62
CA ARG A 49 -9.72 18.38 8.81
C ARG A 49 -11.00 18.14 8.00
N VAL A 50 -10.85 17.74 6.73
CA VAL A 50 -12.01 17.45 5.88
C VAL A 50 -12.77 16.23 6.36
N VAL A 51 -12.07 15.16 6.73
CA VAL A 51 -12.68 13.93 7.24
C VAL A 51 -13.40 14.19 8.57
N ASP A 52 -12.75 14.84 9.53
CA ASP A 52 -13.32 15.13 10.84
C ASP A 52 -14.61 15.95 10.73
N GLU A 53 -14.61 17.02 9.92
CA GLU A 53 -15.81 17.84 9.71
C GLU A 53 -16.89 17.10 8.91
N ALA A 54 -16.52 16.24 7.96
CA ALA A 54 -17.49 15.42 7.23
C ALA A 54 -18.19 14.41 8.15
N VAL A 55 -17.45 13.71 9.02
CA VAL A 55 -18.03 12.78 10.01
C VAL A 55 -18.91 13.55 10.99
N LYS A 56 -18.40 14.64 11.57
CA LYS A 56 -19.16 15.46 12.50
C LYS A 56 -20.47 15.96 11.89
N LYS A 57 -20.45 16.44 10.65
CA LYS A 57 -21.65 16.92 9.94
C LYS A 57 -22.61 15.79 9.58
N ALA A 58 -22.12 14.65 9.10
CA ALA A 58 -22.96 13.53 8.68
C ALA A 58 -23.68 12.86 9.86
N TYR A 59 -23.07 12.87 11.05
CA TYR A 59 -23.56 12.18 12.23
C TYR A 59 -23.92 13.12 13.38
N SER A 60 -24.11 14.42 13.12
CA SER A 60 -24.47 15.42 14.14
C SER A 60 -23.56 15.41 15.39
N GLY A 61 -22.28 15.06 15.22
CA GLY A 61 -21.32 14.93 16.31
C GLY A 61 -21.37 13.63 17.12
N GLU A 62 -22.28 12.70 16.82
CA GLU A 62 -22.38 11.40 17.51
C GLU A 62 -21.21 10.46 17.18
N ARG A 63 -20.57 10.67 16.03
CA ARG A 63 -19.40 9.91 15.58
C ARG A 63 -18.18 10.80 15.44
N ARG A 64 -17.01 10.22 15.70
CA ARG A 64 -15.69 10.84 15.52
C ARG A 64 -14.64 9.77 15.20
N ILE A 65 -13.49 10.16 14.70
CA ILE A 65 -12.35 9.24 14.52
C ILE A 65 -11.29 9.59 15.55
N GLU A 66 -10.77 8.58 16.23
CA GLU A 66 -9.66 8.72 17.17
C GLU A 66 -8.36 8.37 16.42
N TRP A 67 -7.67 9.40 15.96
CA TRP A 67 -6.49 9.23 15.12
C TRP A 67 -5.28 8.75 15.92
N PHE A 68 -4.70 7.61 15.52
CA PHE A 68 -3.49 7.07 16.13
C PHE A 68 -2.29 7.30 15.20
N LYS A 69 -1.42 8.25 15.53
CA LYS A 69 -0.24 8.53 14.70
C LYS A 69 0.76 7.36 14.79
N VAL A 70 1.13 6.82 13.63
CA VAL A 70 2.17 5.81 13.48
C VAL A 70 3.17 6.24 12.39
N TYR A 71 4.36 5.64 12.36
CA TYR A 71 5.48 6.17 11.59
C TYR A 71 5.95 5.19 10.50
N ALA A 72 6.16 5.69 9.29
CA ALA A 72 6.90 5.00 8.24
C ALA A 72 7.63 6.06 7.39
N GLY A 73 8.62 5.63 6.61
CA GLY A 73 9.39 6.53 5.75
C GLY A 73 10.46 7.30 6.50
N ASP A 74 10.73 8.52 6.05
CA ASP A 74 11.78 9.38 6.58
C ASP A 74 11.47 9.79 8.03
N GLU A 75 10.19 10.09 8.32
CA GLU A 75 9.75 10.41 9.69
C GLU A 75 9.99 9.23 10.65
N ALA A 76 9.88 7.98 10.18
CA ALA A 76 10.20 6.82 11.01
C ALA A 76 11.69 6.71 11.31
N CYS A 77 12.56 7.02 10.35
CA CYS A 77 14.01 7.05 10.59
C CYS A 77 14.40 8.11 11.63
N GLU A 78 13.73 9.26 11.65
CA GLU A 78 13.94 10.28 12.68
C GLU A 78 13.51 9.80 14.07
N GLN A 79 12.36 9.10 14.17
CA GLN A 79 11.81 8.67 15.45
C GLN A 79 12.42 7.37 15.98
N TYR A 80 12.75 6.40 15.12
CA TYR A 80 13.20 5.05 15.49
C TYR A 80 14.70 4.82 15.27
N GLY A 81 15.37 5.65 14.48
CA GLY A 81 16.80 5.55 14.17
C GLY A 81 17.07 5.27 12.69
N ALA A 82 18.33 5.41 12.28
CA ALA A 82 18.73 5.24 10.89
C ALA A 82 18.32 3.86 10.35
N LEU A 83 17.85 3.83 9.10
CA LEU A 83 17.34 2.64 8.40
C LEU A 83 16.04 2.03 8.95
N GLN A 84 15.41 2.62 9.98
CA GLN A 84 14.11 2.19 10.50
C GLN A 84 12.93 2.79 9.71
N TYR A 85 12.87 2.52 8.40
CA TYR A 85 11.84 3.05 7.52
C TYR A 85 10.44 2.45 7.75
N LEU A 86 10.35 1.26 8.31
CA LEU A 86 9.09 0.60 8.63
C LEU A 86 9.20 -0.14 9.96
N PRO A 87 9.06 0.57 11.10
CA PRO A 87 9.19 0.00 12.43
C PRO A 87 8.12 -1.05 12.74
N GLU A 88 8.47 -2.06 13.54
CA GLU A 88 7.54 -3.12 13.96
C GLU A 88 6.34 -2.55 14.74
N ASP A 89 6.52 -1.47 15.50
CA ASP A 89 5.44 -0.76 16.18
C ASP A 89 4.31 -0.35 15.23
N THR A 90 4.66 0.19 14.06
CA THR A 90 3.68 0.57 13.03
C THR A 90 2.98 -0.65 12.47
N LEU A 91 3.71 -1.75 12.25
CA LEU A 91 3.13 -2.99 11.75
C LEU A 91 2.15 -3.59 12.76
N LYS A 92 2.53 -3.63 14.03
CA LYS A 92 1.68 -4.05 15.16
C LYS A 92 0.43 -3.20 15.25
N ALA A 93 0.54 -1.87 15.18
CA ALA A 93 -0.60 -0.97 15.26
C ALA A 93 -1.59 -1.19 14.11
N ILE A 94 -1.12 -1.25 12.86
CA ILE A 94 -2.00 -1.49 11.71
C ILE A 94 -2.69 -2.86 11.84
N ARG A 95 -1.96 -3.91 12.23
CA ARG A 95 -2.53 -5.25 12.48
C ARG A 95 -3.56 -5.23 13.61
N GLU A 96 -3.28 -4.49 14.66
CA GLU A 96 -4.12 -4.43 15.85
C GLU A 96 -5.44 -3.70 15.60
N TYR A 97 -5.44 -2.61 14.83
CA TYR A 97 -6.61 -1.75 14.60
C TYR A 97 -7.32 -2.00 13.26
N GLY A 98 -6.72 -2.77 12.35
CA GLY A 98 -7.34 -3.32 11.14
C GLY A 98 -7.55 -2.33 9.98
N VAL A 99 -7.80 -1.05 10.27
CA VAL A 99 -7.99 0.00 9.26
C VAL A 99 -6.96 1.10 9.47
N ALA A 100 -6.21 1.44 8.44
CA ALA A 100 -5.21 2.51 8.49
C ALA A 100 -5.24 3.38 7.23
N ILE A 101 -4.81 4.62 7.36
CA ILE A 101 -4.65 5.56 6.25
C ILE A 101 -3.21 6.08 6.18
N LYS A 102 -2.70 6.37 4.98
CA LYS A 102 -1.35 6.89 4.82
C LYS A 102 -1.21 7.95 3.74
N GLY A 103 -0.34 8.93 3.99
CA GLY A 103 0.23 9.80 2.96
C GLY A 103 1.25 9.07 2.08
N PRO A 104 1.87 9.74 1.09
CA PRO A 104 2.93 9.17 0.26
C PRO A 104 4.15 8.78 1.09
N LEU A 105 4.94 7.81 0.63
CA LEU A 105 6.17 7.38 1.29
C LEU A 105 7.33 7.40 0.30
N THR A 106 8.46 7.98 0.71
CA THR A 106 9.72 7.93 -0.01
C THR A 106 10.28 6.52 0.11
N THR A 107 10.72 5.93 -1.01
CA THR A 107 11.48 4.68 -0.96
C THR A 107 12.96 5.01 -1.08
N PRO A 108 13.81 4.59 -0.11
CA PRO A 108 15.24 4.86 -0.16
C PRO A 108 15.90 4.14 -1.34
N ILE A 109 16.82 4.81 -2.02
CA ILE A 109 17.62 4.22 -3.11
C ILE A 109 18.83 3.50 -2.51
N GLY A 110 19.07 2.25 -2.91
CA GLY A 110 20.31 1.52 -2.59
C GLY A 110 20.31 0.68 -1.30
N GLY A 111 19.15 0.48 -0.65
CA GLY A 111 19.05 -0.23 0.63
C GLY A 111 18.37 -1.60 0.60
N GLY A 112 18.21 -2.23 -0.57
CA GLY A 112 17.56 -3.54 -0.71
C GLY A 112 16.02 -3.55 -0.55
N ILE A 113 15.41 -2.42 -0.16
CA ILE A 113 13.96 -2.25 -0.12
C ILE A 113 13.49 -1.70 -1.47
N ARG A 114 12.80 -2.51 -2.29
CA ARG A 114 12.23 -2.05 -3.57
C ARG A 114 11.16 -0.97 -3.41
N SER A 115 10.30 -1.11 -2.40
CA SER A 115 9.25 -0.13 -2.08
C SER A 115 8.61 -0.41 -0.72
N LEU A 116 8.48 0.61 0.12
CA LEU A 116 7.74 0.52 1.39
C LEU A 116 6.24 0.21 1.15
N ASN A 117 5.67 0.71 0.05
CA ASN A 117 4.28 0.44 -0.29
C ASN A 117 4.08 -1.03 -0.71
N VAL A 118 5.04 -1.61 -1.43
CA VAL A 118 5.02 -3.04 -1.79
C VAL A 118 5.18 -3.90 -0.54
N ALA A 119 6.13 -3.56 0.33
CA ALA A 119 6.34 -4.27 1.59
C ALA A 119 5.07 -4.29 2.46
N LEU A 120 4.41 -3.15 2.65
CA LEU A 120 3.15 -3.07 3.40
C LEU A 120 2.07 -4.00 2.81
N ARG A 121 1.92 -4.04 1.48
CA ARG A 121 0.92 -4.89 0.82
C ARG A 121 1.20 -6.36 1.04
N GLN A 122 2.46 -6.78 0.92
CA GLN A 122 2.87 -8.16 1.12
C GLN A 122 2.75 -8.58 2.59
N ILE A 123 3.18 -7.75 3.53
CA ILE A 123 3.12 -8.03 4.98
C ILE A 123 1.68 -8.21 5.47
N PHE A 124 0.74 -7.43 4.92
CA PHE A 124 -0.66 -7.44 5.32
C PHE A 124 -1.57 -8.23 4.36
N ASP A 125 -1.00 -8.91 3.37
CA ASP A 125 -1.76 -9.65 2.35
C ASP A 125 -2.89 -8.82 1.71
N LEU A 126 -2.58 -7.57 1.38
CA LEU A 126 -3.52 -6.62 0.77
C LEU A 126 -3.62 -6.88 -0.74
N TYR A 127 -4.18 -8.03 -1.10
CA TYR A 127 -4.25 -8.57 -2.47
C TYR A 127 -5.04 -7.70 -3.46
N ALA A 128 -5.97 -6.86 -2.98
CA ALA A 128 -6.78 -5.99 -3.83
C ALA A 128 -6.31 -4.53 -3.76
N CYS A 129 -5.84 -3.98 -4.88
CA CYS A 129 -5.69 -2.54 -5.08
C CYS A 129 -6.96 -1.98 -5.74
N VAL A 130 -7.82 -1.35 -4.94
CA VAL A 130 -9.07 -0.76 -5.41
C VAL A 130 -8.86 0.72 -5.74
N ARG A 131 -9.16 1.14 -6.97
CA ARG A 131 -9.02 2.53 -7.44
C ARG A 131 -10.32 3.05 -8.06
N PRO A 132 -11.13 3.79 -7.30
CA PRO A 132 -12.25 4.55 -7.86
C PRO A 132 -11.71 5.68 -8.75
N CYS A 133 -12.13 5.70 -10.01
CA CYS A 133 -11.75 6.69 -11.00
C CYS A 133 -13.02 7.38 -11.51
N ARG A 134 -13.25 8.61 -11.06
CA ARG A 134 -14.41 9.42 -11.47
C ARG A 134 -14.02 10.86 -11.76
N TYR A 135 -14.80 11.51 -12.61
CA TYR A 135 -14.64 12.94 -12.86
C TYR A 135 -15.27 13.80 -11.75
N TYR A 136 -14.57 14.87 -11.39
CA TYR A 136 -15.09 15.95 -10.55
C TYR A 136 -15.30 17.19 -11.40
N LYS A 137 -16.51 17.75 -11.35
CA LYS A 137 -16.88 18.92 -12.14
C LYS A 137 -15.93 20.09 -11.87
N GLY A 138 -15.36 20.66 -12.93
CA GLY A 138 -14.43 21.78 -12.86
C GLY A 138 -12.95 21.38 -12.95
N THR A 139 -12.62 20.09 -12.83
CA THR A 139 -11.26 19.61 -13.10
C THR A 139 -10.94 19.74 -14.60
N PRO A 140 -9.82 20.37 -15.00
CA PRO A 140 -9.37 20.37 -16.38
C PRO A 140 -9.14 18.94 -16.87
N SER A 141 -9.59 18.63 -18.09
CA SER A 141 -9.45 17.29 -18.66
C SER A 141 -9.09 17.33 -20.14
N PRO A 142 -8.20 16.44 -20.61
CA PRO A 142 -7.92 16.27 -22.03
C PRO A 142 -9.00 15.47 -22.78
N HIS A 143 -9.92 14.80 -22.08
CA HIS A 143 -10.97 14.01 -22.69
C HIS A 143 -12.15 14.89 -23.15
N ARG A 144 -12.83 14.49 -24.23
CA ARG A 144 -14.02 15.21 -24.75
C ARG A 144 -15.24 15.10 -23.84
N SER A 145 -15.37 14.00 -23.10
CA SER A 145 -16.52 13.70 -22.23
C SER A 145 -16.05 13.08 -20.91
N PRO A 146 -15.25 13.80 -20.09
CA PRO A 146 -14.69 13.26 -18.85
C PRO A 146 -15.76 12.89 -17.83
N GLU A 147 -16.91 13.56 -17.85
CA GLU A 147 -18.06 13.29 -16.98
C GLU A 147 -18.64 11.87 -17.12
N LYS A 148 -18.33 11.16 -18.21
CA LYS A 148 -18.73 9.76 -18.41
C LYS A 148 -17.82 8.76 -17.70
N LEU A 149 -16.69 9.20 -17.15
CA LEU A 149 -15.79 8.34 -16.39
C LEU A 149 -16.36 8.14 -14.98
N ASP A 150 -16.87 6.94 -14.73
CA ASP A 150 -17.25 6.45 -13.41
C ASP A 150 -16.99 4.93 -13.35
N VAL A 151 -15.77 4.56 -12.95
CA VAL A 151 -15.32 3.18 -12.91
C VAL A 151 -14.57 2.88 -11.62
N ILE A 152 -14.59 1.62 -11.19
CA ILE A 152 -13.74 1.13 -10.10
C ILE A 152 -12.80 0.10 -10.70
N VAL A 153 -11.50 0.36 -10.61
CA VAL A 153 -10.47 -0.60 -11.04
C VAL A 153 -10.11 -1.49 -9.86
N TYR A 154 -10.37 -2.79 -10.00
CA TYR A 154 -9.87 -3.82 -9.10
C TYR A 154 -8.61 -4.40 -9.73
N ARG A 155 -7.46 -4.14 -9.09
CA ARG A 155 -6.16 -4.63 -9.55
C ARG A 155 -5.62 -5.64 -8.54
N GLU A 156 -5.18 -6.79 -9.02
CA GLU A 156 -4.35 -7.75 -8.27
C GLU A 156 -3.03 -7.07 -7.82
N ASN A 157 -2.65 -7.26 -6.56
CA ASN A 157 -1.67 -6.42 -5.87
C ASN A 157 -0.66 -7.19 -5.02
N THR A 158 -0.65 -8.52 -5.13
CA THR A 158 0.23 -9.45 -4.43
C THR A 158 1.16 -10.22 -5.37
N GLU A 159 0.80 -10.41 -6.64
CA GLU A 159 1.52 -11.25 -7.60
C GLU A 159 2.11 -10.44 -8.78
N ASP A 160 2.13 -11.05 -9.97
CA ASP A 160 2.66 -10.50 -11.23
C ASP A 160 4.16 -10.16 -11.14
N ILE A 161 4.69 -9.42 -12.10
CA ILE A 161 6.06 -8.87 -12.10
C ILE A 161 6.38 -8.05 -10.83
N TYR A 162 5.37 -7.68 -10.04
CA TYR A 162 5.54 -6.97 -8.77
C TYR A 162 6.08 -7.87 -7.63
N LEU A 163 6.02 -9.19 -7.77
CA LEU A 163 6.72 -10.12 -6.86
C LEU A 163 8.23 -9.91 -6.87
N GLY A 164 8.77 -9.42 -8.00
CA GLY A 164 10.19 -9.11 -8.11
C GLY A 164 11.11 -10.31 -8.04
N ILE A 165 10.59 -11.51 -8.36
CA ILE A 165 11.40 -12.71 -8.61
C ILE A 165 12.01 -12.54 -10.00
N GLU A 166 13.25 -12.07 -10.03
CA GLU A 166 13.99 -11.78 -11.26
C GLU A 166 15.50 -12.01 -11.06
N TRP A 167 16.20 -12.24 -12.16
CA TRP A 167 17.61 -12.52 -12.28
C TRP A 167 18.21 -11.64 -13.38
N ALA A 168 19.30 -10.96 -13.03
CA ALA A 168 20.00 -10.11 -13.98
C ALA A 168 20.51 -10.90 -15.19
N ALA A 169 20.55 -10.23 -16.34
CA ALA A 169 21.11 -10.77 -17.57
C ALA A 169 22.55 -11.25 -17.36
N ASN A 170 22.94 -12.30 -18.10
CA ASN A 170 24.27 -12.91 -18.05
C ASN A 170 24.66 -13.52 -16.69
N THR A 171 23.72 -13.67 -15.74
CA THR A 171 23.95 -14.48 -14.55
C THR A 171 23.82 -15.97 -14.89
N GLU A 172 24.53 -16.82 -14.14
CA GLU A 172 24.48 -18.27 -14.32
C GLU A 172 23.05 -18.81 -14.18
N ILE A 173 22.28 -18.30 -13.22
CA ILE A 173 20.89 -18.70 -12.98
C ILE A 173 20.00 -18.29 -14.16
N ALA A 174 20.06 -17.03 -14.61
CA ALA A 174 19.28 -16.58 -15.75
C ALA A 174 19.60 -17.42 -17.00
N THR A 175 20.89 -17.70 -17.23
CA THR A 175 21.34 -18.49 -18.39
C THR A 175 20.78 -19.92 -18.34
N LYS A 176 20.83 -20.57 -17.16
CA LYS A 176 20.25 -21.91 -16.95
C LYS A 176 18.74 -21.92 -17.17
N LEU A 177 18.03 -20.91 -16.65
CA LEU A 177 16.58 -20.82 -16.77
C LEU A 177 16.16 -20.58 -18.22
N ILE A 178 16.82 -19.65 -18.93
CA ILE A 178 16.59 -19.39 -20.35
C ILE A 178 16.85 -20.64 -21.19
N ALA A 179 17.93 -21.38 -20.89
CA ALA A 179 18.23 -22.63 -21.59
C ALA A 179 17.10 -23.64 -21.41
N HIS A 180 16.65 -23.90 -20.19
CA HIS A 180 15.55 -24.82 -19.90
C HIS A 180 14.22 -24.38 -20.54
N LEU A 181 13.89 -23.08 -20.48
CA LEU A 181 12.70 -22.54 -21.13
C LEU A 181 12.74 -22.76 -22.64
N ASN A 182 13.86 -22.45 -23.29
CA ASN A 182 14.01 -22.59 -24.75
C ASN A 182 14.12 -24.04 -25.22
N SER A 183 14.71 -24.94 -24.43
CA SER A 183 14.93 -26.33 -24.86
C SER A 183 13.76 -27.24 -24.55
N GLU A 184 12.97 -26.95 -23.52
CA GLU A 184 11.98 -27.89 -22.99
C GLU A 184 10.57 -27.28 -22.89
N LEU A 185 10.41 -26.15 -22.20
CA LEU A 185 9.07 -25.64 -21.86
C LEU A 185 8.38 -24.93 -23.02
N ILE A 186 9.10 -24.07 -23.75
CA ILE A 186 8.54 -23.36 -24.90
C ILE A 186 8.18 -24.33 -26.03
N PRO A 187 9.06 -25.28 -26.45
CA PRO A 187 8.71 -26.26 -27.48
C PRO A 187 7.58 -27.21 -27.08
N SER A 188 7.38 -27.47 -25.78
CA SER A 188 6.27 -28.29 -25.28
C SER A 188 4.95 -27.53 -25.13
N THR A 189 4.93 -26.21 -25.40
CA THR A 189 3.75 -25.35 -25.28
C THR A 189 3.33 -24.82 -26.67
N PRO A 190 2.35 -25.47 -27.35
CA PRO A 190 2.00 -25.16 -28.74
C PRO A 190 1.65 -23.70 -29.02
N GLU A 191 1.08 -22.99 -28.04
CA GLU A 191 0.66 -21.59 -28.12
C GLU A 191 1.85 -20.62 -28.31
N HIS A 192 3.07 -21.08 -28.01
CA HIS A 192 4.27 -20.27 -28.15
C HIS A 192 4.90 -20.36 -29.55
N GLY A 193 4.54 -21.37 -30.36
CA GLY A 193 5.09 -21.56 -31.70
C GLY A 193 6.62 -21.58 -31.70
N ASP A 194 7.25 -20.85 -32.63
CA ASP A 194 8.70 -20.80 -32.80
C ASP A 194 9.40 -19.72 -31.95
N LYS A 195 8.74 -19.21 -30.91
CA LYS A 195 9.33 -18.18 -30.05
C LYS A 195 10.51 -18.73 -29.26
N GLN A 196 11.49 -17.88 -28.99
CA GLN A 196 12.60 -18.17 -28.08
C GLN A 196 12.96 -16.91 -27.29
N ILE A 197 13.40 -17.11 -26.06
CA ILE A 197 13.96 -16.05 -25.21
C ILE A 197 15.43 -15.87 -25.61
N ARG A 198 15.88 -14.61 -25.79
CA ARG A 198 17.29 -14.35 -26.11
C ARG A 198 18.20 -14.75 -24.96
N ALA A 199 19.36 -15.33 -25.27
CA ALA A 199 20.33 -15.80 -24.28
C ALA A 199 20.90 -14.68 -23.38
N ASP A 200 20.83 -13.42 -23.81
CA ASP A 200 21.29 -12.25 -23.07
C ASP A 200 20.16 -11.50 -22.35
N SER A 201 18.99 -12.12 -22.20
CA SER A 201 17.87 -11.54 -21.45
C SER A 201 18.13 -11.62 -19.94
N GLY A 202 17.61 -10.64 -19.19
CA GLY A 202 17.24 -10.86 -17.78
C GLY A 202 15.87 -11.51 -17.75
N ILE A 203 15.60 -12.32 -16.74
CA ILE A 203 14.32 -13.03 -16.55
C ILE A 203 13.87 -12.91 -15.11
#